data_AF-A0A392U2P1-F1
#
_entry.id   AF-A0A392U2P1-F1
#
_cell.length_a   1.000
_cell.length_b   1.000
_cell.length_c   1.000
_cell.angle_alpha   90.00
_cell.angle_beta   90.00
_cell.angle_gamma   90.00
#
_symmetry.space_group_name_H-M   'P 1'
#
loop_
_entity.id
_entity.type
_entity.pdbx_description
1 polymer ?
#
loop_
_entity_poly.entity_id
_entity_poly.type
_entity_poly.pdbx_seq_one_letter_code
_entity_poly.pdbx_strand_id
1 'polypeptide(L)' 'MIMSWITNAVDVEIAQSVLWMDTASEIWQDLKDRFYQGDVFRISDIQEEIYTLKQGDNSISTYYTKMKKLWQE' A
#
# COMPACT_ATOMS: atom_id res chain seq x y z
N MET A 1 7.88 -22.90 -2.35
CA MET A 1 6.45 -22.86 -1.95
C MET A 1 5.79 -21.48 -2.12
N ILE A 2 6.52 -20.36 -2.22
CA ILE A 2 5.90 -19.02 -2.38
C ILE A 2 5.49 -18.72 -3.84
N MET A 3 6.35 -18.96 -4.83
CA MET A 3 6.02 -18.73 -6.24
C MET A 3 4.77 -19.50 -6.65
N SER A 4 4.71 -20.80 -6.33
CA SER A 4 3.54 -21.64 -6.60
C SER A 4 2.28 -21.16 -5.87
N TRP A 5 2.40 -20.55 -4.69
CA TRP A 5 1.25 -19.98 -4.00
C TRP A 5 0.73 -18.75 -4.77
N ILE A 6 1.62 -17.85 -5.19
CA ILE A 6 1.26 -16.65 -5.96
C ILE A 6 0.63 -17.04 -7.31
N THR A 7 1.24 -17.97 -8.06
CA THR A 7 0.73 -18.38 -9.38
C THR A 7 -0.61 -19.11 -9.31
N ASN A 8 -0.92 -19.77 -8.19
CA ASN A 8 -2.23 -20.42 -7.97
C ASN A 8 -3.29 -19.48 -7.37
N ALA A 9 -2.89 -18.30 -6.86
CA ALA A 9 -3.80 -17.32 -6.26
C ALA A 9 -4.34 -16.30 -7.28
N VAL A 10 -3.79 -16.27 -8.49
CA VAL A 10 -4.19 -15.37 -9.58
C VAL A 10 -4.87 -16.14 -10.70
N ASP A 11 -5.58 -15.42 -11.58
CA ASP A 11 -6.17 -16.01 -12.77
C ASP A 11 -5.11 -16.68 -13.67
N VAL A 12 -5.51 -17.73 -14.38
CA VAL A 12 -4.61 -18.55 -15.21
C VAL A 12 -3.86 -17.71 -16.25
N GLU A 13 -4.51 -16.71 -16.84
CA GLU A 13 -3.88 -15.80 -17.81
C GLU A 13 -2.80 -14.93 -17.14
N ILE A 14 -3.03 -14.48 -15.91
CA ILE A 14 -2.06 -13.72 -15.13
C ILE A 14 -0.90 -14.63 -14.72
N ALA A 15 -1.17 -15.86 -14.29
CA ALA A 15 -0.16 -16.85 -13.93
C ALA A 15 0.79 -17.15 -15.10
N GLN A 16 0.26 -17.25 -16.33
CA GLN A 16 1.07 -17.44 -17.53
C GLN A 16 1.98 -16.25 -17.82
N SER A 17 1.54 -15.02 -17.53
CA SER A 17 2.34 -13.81 -17.78
C SER A 17 3.58 -13.70 -16.89
N VAL A 18 3.58 -14.34 -15.70
CA VAL A 18 4.67 -14.27 -14.71
C VAL A 18 5.55 -15.53 -14.68
N LEU A 19 5.28 -16.49 -15.57
CA LEU A 19 5.93 -17.82 -15.57
C LEU A 19 7.43 -17.77 -15.88
N TRP A 20 7.89 -16.69 -16.52
CA TRP A 20 9.29 -16.46 -16.91
C TRP A 20 10.12 -15.78 -15.82
N MET A 21 9.51 -15.42 -14.69
CA MET A 21 10.21 -14.74 -13.58
C MET A 21 10.84 -15.76 -12.63
N ASP A 22 12.05 -15.47 -12.19
CA ASP A 22 12.88 -16.41 -11.44
C ASP A 22 12.61 -16.36 -9.93
N THR A 23 12.05 -15.24 -9.43
CA THR A 23 11.82 -15.04 -8.00
C THR A 23 10.39 -14.64 -7.66
N ALA A 24 9.92 -15.06 -6.48
CA ALA A 24 8.64 -14.62 -5.95
C ALA A 24 8.56 -13.09 -5.78
N SER A 25 9.70 -12.43 -5.53
CA SER A 25 9.76 -10.97 -5.39
C SER A 25 9.49 -10.25 -6.71
N GLU A 26 10.03 -10.76 -7.81
CA GLU A 26 9.78 -10.21 -9.15
C GLU A 26 8.31 -10.39 -9.54
N ILE A 27 7.76 -11.59 -9.32
CA ILE A 27 6.33 -11.86 -9.55
C ILE A 27 5.47 -10.90 -8.73
N TRP A 28 5.76 -10.74 -7.44
CA TRP A 28 5.00 -9.84 -6.57
C TRP A 28 5.09 -8.39 -7.03
N GLN A 29 6.29 -7.92 -7.39
CA GLN A 29 6.50 -6.54 -7.82
C GLN A 29 5.76 -6.24 -9.12
N ASP A 30 5.82 -7.14 -10.09
CA ASP A 30 5.12 -6.98 -11.37
C ASP A 30 3.59 -7.05 -11.21
N LEU A 31 3.07 -7.95 -10.38
CA LEU A 31 1.64 -7.99 -10.05
C LEU A 31 1.20 -6.70 -9.34
N LYS A 32 2.01 -6.20 -8.42
CA LYS A 32 1.76 -4.94 -7.73
C LYS A 32 1.73 -3.79 -8.74
N ASP A 33 2.73 -3.65 -9.61
CA ASP A 33 2.78 -2.54 -10.56
C ASP A 33 1.62 -2.56 -11.58
N ARG A 34 1.12 -3.75 -11.94
CA ARG A 34 -0.02 -3.90 -12.88
C ARG A 34 -1.39 -3.71 -12.24
N PHE A 35 -1.59 -4.21 -11.02
CA PHE A 35 -2.93 -4.36 -10.44
C PHE A 35 -3.14 -3.59 -9.13
N TYR A 36 -2.08 -3.15 -8.46
CA TYR A 36 -2.20 -2.34 -7.27
C TYR A 36 -2.60 -0.90 -7.63
N GLN A 37 -3.83 -0.52 -7.29
CA GLN A 37 -4.34 0.83 -7.54
C GLN A 37 -4.16 1.78 -6.36
N GLY A 38 -3.41 1.36 -5.32
CA GLY A 38 -3.43 2.02 -4.02
C GLY A 38 -4.69 1.67 -3.24
N ASP A 39 -4.65 1.90 -1.93
CA ASP A 39 -5.84 1.82 -1.08
C ASP A 39 -6.53 3.19 -1.08
N VAL A 40 -7.43 3.40 -2.03
CA VAL A 40 -8.16 4.68 -2.19
C VAL A 40 -8.95 5.04 -0.94
N PHE A 41 -9.48 4.05 -0.22
CA PHE A 41 -10.17 4.28 1.04
C PHE A 41 -9.18 4.76 2.10
N ARG A 42 -8.02 4.10 2.24
CA ARG A 42 -6.99 4.56 3.18
C ARG A 42 -6.49 5.97 2.86
N ILE A 43 -6.30 6.30 1.57
CA ILE A 43 -5.90 7.64 1.15
C ILE A 43 -6.97 8.67 1.57
N SER A 44 -8.25 8.36 1.34
CA SER A 44 -9.37 9.23 1.74
C SER A 44 -9.41 9.41 3.26
N ASP A 45 -9.25 8.34 4.03
CA ASP A 45 -9.24 8.38 5.50
C ASP A 45 -8.10 9.27 6.01
N ILE A 46 -6.88 9.10 5.48
CA ILE A 46 -5.72 9.93 5.84
C ILE A 46 -5.97 11.41 5.50
N GLN A 47 -6.57 11.70 4.34
CA GLN A 47 -6.92 13.07 3.97
C GLN A 47 -7.94 13.69 4.93
N GLU A 48 -8.94 12.92 5.36
CA GLU A 48 -9.92 13.36 6.37
C GLU A 48 -9.26 13.57 7.74
N GLU A 49 -8.40 12.65 8.17
CA GLU A 49 -7.62 12.77 9.42
C GLU A 49 -6.76 14.04 9.41
N ILE A 50 -6.07 14.34 8.29
CA ILE A 50 -5.27 15.55 8.12
C ILE A 50 -6.16 16.80 8.13
N TYR A 51 -7.29 16.78 7.41
CA TYR A 51 -8.20 17.92 7.31
C TYR A 51 -8.85 18.28 8.66
N THR A 52 -9.17 17.25 9.45
CA THR A 52 -9.79 17.41 10.76
C THR A 52 -8.77 17.65 11.88
N LEU A 53 -7.47 17.43 11.62
CA LEU A 53 -6.40 17.64 12.59
C LEU A 53 -6.32 19.10 13.03
N LYS A 54 -6.56 19.33 14.33
CA LYS A 54 -6.44 20.64 14.98
C LYS A 54 -5.54 20.50 16.19
N GLN A 55 -4.77 21.55 16.48
CA GLN A 55 -3.90 21.57 17.65
C GLN A 55 -4.69 21.38 18.95
N GLY A 56 -5.79 22.13 19.13
CA GLY A 56 -6.59 22.11 20.36
C GLY A 56 -5.71 22.39 21.58
N ASP A 57 -5.86 21.58 22.62
CA ASP A 57 -5.07 21.66 23.85
C ASP A 57 -3.73 20.90 23.76
N ASN A 58 -3.39 20.30 22.62
CA ASN A 58 -2.11 19.61 22.46
C ASN A 58 -0.95 20.62 22.44
N SER A 59 0.19 20.20 23.01
CA SER A 59 1.44 20.93 22.81
C SER A 59 1.82 20.98 21.33
N ILE A 60 2.54 22.03 20.92
CA ILE A 60 3.02 22.19 19.54
C ILE A 60 3.82 20.97 19.08
N SER A 61 4.68 20.44 19.96
CA SER A 61 5.49 19.25 19.67
C SER A 61 4.59 18.05 19.35
N THR A 62 3.61 17.77 20.22
CA THR A 62 2.68 16.65 20.03
C THR A 62 1.85 16.79 18.76
N TYR A 63 1.32 17.99 18.49
CA TYR A 63 0.56 18.26 17.28
C TYR A 63 1.42 18.07 16.02
N TYR A 64 2.61 18.67 15.99
CA TYR A 64 3.52 18.57 14.85
C TYR A 64 3.95 17.12 14.59
N THR A 65 4.24 16.34 15.63
CA THR A 65 4.57 14.91 15.48
C THR A 65 3.39 14.13 14.89
N LYS A 66 2.15 14.39 15.32
CA LYS A 66 0.96 13.75 14.76
C LYS A 66 0.76 14.11 13.28
N MET A 67 0.86 15.40 12.96
CA MET A 67 0.77 15.89 11.59
C MET A 67 1.83 15.24 10.70
N LYS A 68 3.10 15.21 11.15
CA LYS A 68 4.20 14.60 10.40
C LYS A 68 4.00 13.11 10.19
N LYS A 69 3.46 12.39 11.17
CA LYS A 69 3.15 10.97 11.05
C LYS A 69 2.13 10.73 9.93
N LEU A 70 1.03 11.48 9.91
CA LEU A 70 -0.01 11.35 8.88
C LEU A 70 0.51 11.68 7.48
N TRP A 71 1.47 12.60 7.36
CA TRP A 71 2.09 12.96 6.08
C TRP A 71 3.10 11.95 5.53
N GLN A 72 3.62 11.06 6.38
CA GLN A 72 4.61 10.05 5.98
C GLN A 72 4.00 8.69 5.65
N GLU A 73 2.72 8.53 5.94
CA GLU A 73 1.93 7.36 5.59
C GLU A 73 1.46 7.44 4.13
#